data_AF-A0A355FTL4-F1
#
_entry.id   AF-A0A355FTL4-F1
#
_cell.length_a   1.000
_cell.length_b   1.000
_cell.length_c   1.000
_cell.angle_alpha   90.00
_cell.angle_beta   90.00
_cell.angle_gamma   90.00
#
_symmetry.space_group_name_H-M   'P 1'
#
loop_
_entity.id
_entity.type
_entity.pdbx_description
1 polymer ?
#
loop_
_entity_poly.entity_id
_entity_poly.type
_entity_poly.pdbx_seq_one_letter_code
_entity_poly.pdbx_strand_id
1 'polypeptide(L)' 'GRKLDSIELTNRYELRLITIRRKFAPEKEDEMEQEHIIGVPKSDMVIRETDTLVVFGTLTGVKRFLEINS' A
#
# COMPACT_ATOMS: atom_id res chain seq x y z
N GLY A 1 0.65 12.53 -0.91
CA GLY A 1 1.21 11.23 -0.48
C GLY A 1 1.30 11.18 1.03
N ARG A 2 0.83 10.09 1.65
CA ARG A 2 0.95 9.84 3.11
C ARG A 2 2.09 8.85 3.36
N LYS A 3 2.81 9.02 4.48
CA LYS A 3 3.82 8.05 4.93
C LYS A 3 3.15 6.81 5.47
N LEU A 4 3.73 5.64 5.22
CA LEU A 4 3.21 4.36 5.72
C LEU A 4 2.95 4.38 7.23
N ASP A 5 3.92 4.94 7.97
CA ASP A 5 3.92 5.04 9.43
C ASP A 5 2.74 5.85 9.98
N SER A 6 2.27 6.84 9.21
CA SER A 6 1.14 7.70 9.61
C SER A 6 -0.24 7.04 9.50
N ILE A 7 -0.34 5.90 8.82
CA ILE A 7 -1.63 5.23 8.59
C ILE A 7 -1.97 4.31 9.77
N GLU A 8 -0.99 3.98 10.64
CA GLU A 8 -1.17 3.13 11.83
C GLU A 8 -2.02 1.87 11.54
N LEU A 9 -1.87 1.28 10.35
CA LEU A 9 -2.70 0.16 9.85
C LEU A 9 -2.79 -0.98 10.86
N THR A 10 -1.66 -1.27 11.50
CA THR A 10 -1.52 -2.35 12.48
C THR A 10 -2.15 -2.01 13.83
N ASN A 11 -1.99 -0.77 14.33
CA ASN A 11 -2.49 -0.40 15.65
C ASN A 11 -3.99 -0.03 15.66
N ARG A 12 -4.49 0.63 14.61
CA ARG A 12 -5.90 1.06 14.56
C ARG A 12 -6.85 0.02 13.97
N TYR A 13 -6.36 -0.77 13.03
CA TYR A 13 -7.22 -1.61 12.19
C TYR A 13 -6.85 -3.09 12.25
N GLU A 14 -5.81 -3.45 13.01
CA GLU A 14 -5.23 -4.80 13.05
C GLU A 14 -4.89 -5.35 11.65
N LEU A 15 -4.62 -4.43 10.70
CA LEU A 15 -4.23 -4.75 9.35
C LEU A 15 -2.71 -4.77 9.27
N ARG A 16 -2.17 -5.88 8.78
CA ARG A 16 -0.74 -6.00 8.48
C ARG A 16 -0.53 -5.81 6.99
N LEU A 17 0.31 -4.86 6.63
CA LEU A 17 0.70 -4.67 5.25
C LEU A 17 1.70 -5.77 4.88
N ILE A 18 1.35 -6.57 3.88
CA ILE A 18 2.20 -7.66 3.42
C ILE A 18 3.08 -7.14 2.29
N THR A 19 2.49 -6.61 1.22
CA THR A 19 3.24 -6.10 0.08
C THR A 19 2.63 -4.84 -0.51
N ILE A 20 3.46 -4.07 -1.20
CA ILE A 20 3.00 -2.97 -2.06
C ILE A 20 3.32 -3.36 -3.49
N ARG A 21 2.31 -3.44 -4.34
CA ARG A 21 2.51 -3.55 -5.78
C ARG A 21 2.44 -2.15 -6.36
N ARG A 22 3.57 -1.69 -6.88
CA ARG A 22 3.69 -0.37 -7.52
C ARG A 22 3.86 -0.56 -9.01
N LYS A 23 3.01 0.11 -9.78
CA LYS A 23 3.21 0.29 -11.22
C LYS A 23 4.16 1.45 -11.44
N PHE A 24 5.23 1.21 -12.17
CA PHE A 24 6.14 2.24 -12.62
C PHE A 24 5.79 2.59 -14.05
N ALA A 25 5.60 3.88 -14.31
CA ALA A 25 5.50 4.38 -15.67
C ALA A 25 6.81 4.06 -16.41
N PRO A 26 6.74 3.67 -17.69
CA PRO A 26 7.93 3.36 -18.46
C PRO A 26 8.81 4.61 -18.57
N GLU A 27 10.12 4.47 -18.35
CA GLU A 27 11.05 5.59 -18.43
C GLU A 27 11.36 5.99 -19.90
N LYS A 28 10.95 5.16 -20.86
CA LYS A 28 11.08 5.37 -22.31
C LYS A 28 9.81 4.95 -23.04
N GLU A 29 9.52 5.59 -24.17
CA GLU A 29 8.33 5.30 -25.01
C GLU A 29 8.23 3.85 -25.50
N ASP A 30 9.33 3.09 -25.46
CA ASP A 30 9.44 1.71 -25.96
C ASP A 30 9.52 0.65 -24.84
N GLU A 31 9.34 1.05 -23.57
CA GLU A 31 9.34 0.13 -22.42
C GLU A 31 7.92 -0.22 -21.96
N MET A 32 7.70 -1.50 -21.63
CA MET A 32 6.44 -1.97 -21.05
C MET A 32 6.32 -1.52 -19.58
N GLU A 33 5.10 -1.23 -19.12
CA GLU A 33 4.82 -0.93 -17.71
C GLU A 33 5.43 -1.99 -16.79
N GLN A 34 6.31 -1.57 -15.87
CA GLN A 34 6.97 -2.47 -14.94
C GLN A 34 6.19 -2.53 -13.62
N GLU A 35 5.79 -3.75 -13.22
CA GLU A 35 5.20 -4.01 -11.90
C GLU A 35 6.28 -4.49 -10.93
N HIS A 36 6.56 -3.72 -9.87
CA HIS A 36 7.44 -4.16 -8.80
C HIS A 36 6.64 -4.49 -7.53
N ILE A 37 6.94 -5.64 -6.94
CA ILE A 37 6.38 -6.08 -5.65
C ILE A 37 7.39 -5.76 -4.56
N ILE A 38 7.00 -4.87 -3.64
CA ILE A 38 7.80 -4.52 -2.48
C ILE A 38 7.32 -5.39 -1.32
N GLY A 39 8.12 -6.40 -0.98
CA GLY A 39 7.76 -7.49 -0.07
C GLY A 39 7.72 -7.13 1.41
N VAL A 40 8.48 -6.13 1.85
CA VAL A 40 8.35 -5.52 3.18
C VAL A 40 8.54 -4.03 2.99
N PRO A 41 7.47 -3.23 3.13
CA PRO A 41 7.59 -1.79 3.01
C PRO A 41 8.36 -1.25 4.22
N LYS A 42 9.42 -0.48 3.94
CA LYS A 42 10.16 0.22 4.99
C LYS A 42 9.29 1.36 5.55
N SER A 43 9.44 1.68 6.84
CA SER A 43 8.60 2.67 7.54
C SER A 43 8.69 4.09 6.95
N ASP A 44 9.79 4.40 6.29
CA ASP A 44 10.05 5.68 5.61
C ASP A 44 9.39 5.78 4.22
N MET A 45 8.79 4.70 3.73
CA MET A 45 8.23 4.63 2.39
C MET A 45 6.94 5.46 2.26
N VAL A 46 6.88 6.28 1.22
CA VAL A 46 5.70 7.09 0.87
C VAL A 46 4.81 6.31 -0.08
N ILE A 47 3.55 6.13 0.29
CA ILE A 47 2.52 5.53 -0.56
C ILE A 47 2.09 6.56 -1.60
N ARG A 48 2.05 6.13 -2.87
CA ARG A 48 1.57 6.87 -4.03
C ARG A 48 0.19 6.38 -4.42
N GLU A 49 -0.57 7.21 -5.12
CA GLU A 49 -1.96 6.89 -5.54
C GLU A 49 -2.02 5.71 -6.51
N THR A 50 -0.93 5.43 -7.23
CA THR A 50 -0.80 4.29 -8.14
C THR A 50 -0.47 2.98 -7.43
N ASP A 51 -0.30 3.00 -6.12
CA ASP A 51 0.10 1.83 -5.35
C ASP A 51 -1.10 0.96 -4.99
N THR A 52 -0.99 -0.32 -5.30
CA THR A 52 -1.90 -1.33 -4.74
C THR A 52 -1.31 -1.86 -3.44
N LEU A 53 -2.00 -1.62 -2.32
CA LEU A 53 -1.65 -2.13 -1.01
C LEU A 53 -2.27 -3.50 -0.80
N VAL A 54 -1.45 -4.51 -0.50
CA VAL A 54 -1.92 -5.85 -0.14
C VAL A 54 -1.82 -6.00 1.37
N VAL A 55 -2.96 -6.01 2.05
CA VAL A 55 -3.07 -6.13 3.50
C VAL A 55 -3.67 -7.47 3.91
N PHE A 56 -3.24 -7.97 5.06
CA PHE A 56 -3.81 -9.15 5.71
C PHE A 56 -4.36 -8.76 7.08
N GLY A 57 -5.58 -9.19 7.38
CA GLY A 57 -6.23 -8.92 8.66
C GLY A 57 -7.63 -9.52 8.73
N THR A 58 -8.37 -9.16 9.77
CA THR A 58 -9.74 -9.63 9.96
C THR A 58 -10.70 -8.86 9.06
N LEU A 59 -11.82 -9.49 8.68
CA LEU A 59 -12.88 -8.83 7.89
C LEU A 59 -13.38 -7.55 8.58
N THR A 60 -13.49 -7.58 9.92
CA THR A 60 -13.88 -6.43 10.74
C THR A 60 -12.86 -5.29 10.63
N GLY A 61 -11.56 -5.59 10.67
CA GLY A 61 -10.50 -4.61 10.48
C GLY A 61 -10.53 -3.96 9.10
N VAL A 62 -10.77 -4.75 8.04
CA VAL A 62 -10.90 -4.25 6.67
C VAL A 62 -12.10 -3.32 6.52
N LYS A 63 -13.27 -3.70 7.04
CA LYS A 63 -14.48 -2.85 7.01
C LYS A 63 -14.25 -1.52 7.73
N ARG A 64 -13.68 -1.56 8.92
CA ARG A 64 -13.37 -0.36 9.72
C ARG A 64 -12.39 0.57 9.00
N PHE A 65 -11.43 0.03 8.27
CA PHE A 65 -10.50 0.82 7.46
C PHE A 65 -11.19 1.53 6.31
N LEU A 66 -12.10 0.84 5.60
CA LEU A 66 -12.89 1.40 4.50
C LEU A 66 -13.84 2.50 5.01
N GLU A 67 -14.52 2.28 6.13
CA GLU A 67 -15.49 3.24 6.69
C GLU A 67 -14.85 4.57 7.14
N ILE A 68 -13.63 4.53 7.68
CA ILE A 68 -12.96 5.73 8.22
C ILE A 68 -12.26 6.56 7.13
N ASN A 69 -11.91 5.95 5.99
CA ASN A 69 -11.21 6.63 4.90
C ASN A 69 -12.10 6.86 3.67
N SER A 70 -13.42 6.73 3.82
CA SER A 70 -14.40 6.99 2.76
C SER A 70 -14.68 8.48 2.56
#